data_AF-A0A3G5T1P5-F1
#
_entry.id   AF-A0A3G5T1P5-F1
#
_cell.length_a   1.000
_cell.length_b   1.000
_cell.length_c   1.000
_cell.angle_alpha   90.00
_cell.angle_beta   90.00
_cell.angle_gamma   90.00
#
_symmetry.space_group_name_H-M   'P 1'
#
loop_
_entity.id
_entity.type
_entity.pdbx_description
1 polymer ?
#
loop_
_entity_poly.entity_id
_entity_poly.type
_entity_poly.pdbx_seq_one_letter_code
_entity_poly.pdbx_strand_id
1 'polypeptide(L)'
;MYNVQALHDADERIYVLEGEFNAIVMELIGCPTLATGSAAKWYPHWTRLLESYPEVVVVRDPDDAGKAFAKKVRDQVSWARVIEMPEGEDPNSIYVNYGPDELENRLT
;
A
#
# COMPACT_ATOMS: atom_id res chain seq x y z
N MET A 1 7.64 -5.46 -8.76
CA MET A 1 6.95 -4.26 -8.26
C MET A 1 6.08 -3.78 -9.38
N TYR A 2 4.79 -3.76 -9.12
CA TYR A 2 3.76 -3.25 -10.00
C TYR A 2 3.59 -1.74 -9.79
N ASN A 3 3.13 -1.06 -10.84
CA ASN A 3 2.88 0.38 -10.89
C ASN A 3 4.08 1.27 -10.50
N VAL A 4 5.26 0.99 -11.05
CA VAL A 4 6.47 1.82 -10.80
C VAL A 4 6.30 3.30 -11.22
N GLN A 5 5.29 3.62 -12.03
CA GLN A 5 4.91 4.99 -12.38
C GLN A 5 4.51 5.81 -11.13
N ALA A 6 3.98 5.18 -10.08
CA ALA A 6 3.67 5.85 -8.81
C ALA A 6 4.89 6.53 -8.17
N LEU A 7 6.12 6.09 -8.47
CA LEU A 7 7.36 6.76 -8.04
C LEU A 7 7.61 8.11 -8.71
N HIS A 8 6.85 8.44 -9.75
CA HIS A 8 6.92 9.72 -10.44
C HIS A 8 5.70 10.59 -10.14
N ASP A 9 4.57 9.96 -9.83
CA ASP A 9 3.30 10.65 -9.57
C ASP A 9 3.14 11.02 -8.09
N ALA A 10 3.78 10.28 -7.18
CA ALA A 10 3.84 10.59 -5.76
C ALA A 10 4.68 11.84 -5.47
N ASP A 11 4.17 12.71 -4.59
CA ASP A 11 4.90 13.83 -4.01
C ASP A 11 5.55 13.38 -2.68
N GLU A 12 4.98 13.72 -1.52
CA GLU A 12 5.54 13.34 -0.22
C GLU A 12 5.11 11.94 0.26
N ARG A 13 3.95 11.47 -0.20
CA ARG A 13 3.31 10.23 0.26
C ARG A 13 3.22 9.19 -0.84
N ILE A 14 3.59 7.96 -0.52
CA ILE A 14 3.43 6.80 -1.39
C ILE A 14 2.87 5.60 -0.62
N TYR A 15 1.95 4.87 -1.25
CA TYR A 15 1.34 3.68 -0.67
C TYR A 15 1.98 2.40 -1.20
N VAL A 16 1.99 1.36 -0.38
CA VAL A 16 2.56 0.05 -0.71
C VAL A 16 1.61 -1.05 -0.28
N LEU A 17 1.24 -1.94 -1.21
CA LEU A 17 0.40 -3.12 -0.95
C LEU A 17 1.04 -4.41 -1.47
N GLU A 18 0.43 -5.53 -1.09
CA GLU A 18 0.75 -6.84 -1.66
C GLU A 18 0.17 -7.00 -3.08
N GLY A 19 -1.12 -6.73 -3.26
CA GLY A 19 -1.88 -7.09 -4.46
C GLY A 19 -2.01 -5.98 -5.50
N GLU A 20 -1.83 -6.32 -6.77
CA GLU A 20 -1.89 -5.35 -7.88
C GLU A 20 -3.29 -4.74 -8.07
N PHE A 21 -4.36 -5.51 -7.82
CA PHE A 21 -5.71 -5.02 -8.03
C PHE A 21 -6.08 -3.90 -7.04
N ASN A 22 -5.69 -4.06 -5.78
CA ASN A 22 -5.86 -3.02 -4.77
C ASN A 22 -5.01 -1.79 -5.05
N ALA A 23 -3.83 -1.95 -5.67
CA ALA A 23 -3.06 -0.80 -6.16
C ALA A 23 -3.81 -0.04 -7.28
N ILE A 24 -4.45 -0.73 -8.21
CA ILE A 24 -5.29 -0.07 -9.24
C ILE A 24 -6.42 0.74 -8.59
N VAL A 25 -7.12 0.16 -7.61
CA VAL A 25 -8.21 0.86 -6.91
C VAL A 25 -7.71 2.09 -6.16
N MET A 26 -6.55 2.02 -5.52
CA MET A 26 -5.93 3.17 -4.86
C MET A 26 -5.57 4.28 -5.86
N GLU A 27 -5.08 3.93 -7.06
CA GLU A 27 -4.84 4.91 -8.13
C GLU A 27 -6.12 5.62 -8.58
N LEU A 28 -7.26 4.92 -8.62
CA LEU A 28 -8.55 5.52 -8.99
C LEU A 28 -9.00 6.63 -8.05
N ILE A 29 -8.55 6.60 -6.79
CA ILE A 29 -8.82 7.64 -5.79
C ILE A 29 -7.64 8.62 -5.62
N GLY A 30 -6.71 8.65 -6.58
CA GLY A 30 -5.60 9.60 -6.58
C GLY A 30 -4.53 9.31 -5.53
N CYS A 31 -4.39 8.05 -5.10
CA CYS A 31 -3.36 7.62 -4.16
C CYS A 31 -2.25 6.84 -4.90
N PRO A 32 -1.08 7.45 -5.16
CA PRO A 32 0.05 6.80 -5.82
C PRO A 32 0.53 5.56 -5.06
N THR A 33 0.46 4.41 -5.72
CA THR A 33 0.52 3.11 -5.04
C THR A 33 1.34 2.07 -5.77
N LEU A 34 2.30 1.46 -5.05
CA LEU A 34 3.08 0.32 -5.50
C LEU A 34 2.48 -0.98 -4.98
N ALA A 35 2.56 -2.05 -5.79
CA ALA A 35 2.29 -3.41 -5.30
C ALA A 35 3.49 -4.34 -5.48
N THR A 36 3.71 -5.25 -4.53
CA THR A 36 4.80 -6.24 -4.63
C THR A 36 4.44 -7.44 -5.50
N GLY A 37 3.14 -7.68 -5.70
CA GLY A 37 2.58 -8.85 -6.38
C GLY A 37 2.68 -10.15 -5.58
N SER A 38 3.04 -10.06 -4.29
CA SER A 38 3.05 -11.15 -3.30
C SER A 38 3.62 -10.67 -1.95
N ALA A 39 3.00 -11.07 -0.85
CA ALA A 39 3.42 -10.82 0.54
C ALA A 39 4.78 -11.44 0.82
N ALA A 40 5.13 -12.50 0.08
CA ALA A 40 6.40 -13.19 0.23
C ALA A 40 7.58 -12.34 -0.26
N LYS A 41 7.38 -11.38 -1.17
CA LYS A 41 8.45 -10.66 -1.86
C LYS A 41 8.77 -9.33 -1.19
N TRP A 42 10.04 -9.14 -0.83
CA TRP A 42 10.64 -7.82 -0.65
C TRP A 42 12.11 -7.90 -1.04
N TYR A 43 12.53 -7.10 -2.02
CA TYR A 43 13.93 -7.05 -2.43
C TYR A 43 14.61 -5.81 -1.85
N PRO A 44 15.87 -5.89 -1.40
CA PRO A 44 16.57 -4.75 -0.76
C PRO A 44 16.60 -3.47 -1.60
N HIS A 45 16.60 -3.58 -2.93
CA HIS A 45 16.61 -2.41 -3.82
C HIS A 45 15.26 -1.68 -3.87
N TRP A 46 14.15 -2.29 -3.41
CA TRP A 46 12.86 -1.61 -3.31
C TRP A 46 12.83 -0.57 -2.20
N THR A 47 13.52 -0.82 -1.08
CA THR A 47 13.69 0.18 -0.02
C THR A 47 14.29 1.47 -0.55
N ARG A 48 15.28 1.37 -1.45
CA ARG A 48 15.94 2.54 -2.05
C ARG A 48 15.01 3.42 -2.87
N LEU A 49 13.97 2.82 -3.48
CA LEU A 49 12.96 3.56 -4.23
C LEU A 49 12.11 4.44 -3.32
N LEU A 50 12.05 4.11 -2.03
CA LEU A 50 11.19 4.76 -1.05
C LEU A 50 11.91 5.82 -0.21
N GLU A 51 13.25 5.92 -0.28
CA GLU A 51 14.07 6.81 0.55
C GLU A 51 13.75 8.30 0.38
N SER A 52 13.22 8.70 -0.79
CA SER A 52 12.82 10.08 -1.06
C SER A 52 11.45 10.45 -0.49
N TYR A 53 10.65 9.47 -0.03
CA TYR A 53 9.30 9.70 0.46
C TYR A 53 9.28 9.74 1.99
N PRO A 54 9.00 10.91 2.59
CA PRO A 54 8.88 11.01 4.05
C PRO A 54 7.69 10.20 4.58
N GLU A 55 6.64 9.98 3.77
CA GLU A 55 5.47 9.22 4.17
C GLU A 55 5.27 7.97 3.31
N VAL A 56 5.80 6.85 3.80
CA VAL A 56 5.52 5.52 3.22
C VAL A 56 4.39 4.88 4.01
N VAL A 57 3.34 4.46 3.31
CA VAL A 57 2.14 3.90 3.92
C VAL A 57 1.93 2.47 3.42
N VAL A 58 2.09 1.50 4.30
CA VAL A 58 1.75 0.11 3.98
C VAL A 58 0.27 -0.11 4.29
N VAL A 59 -0.51 -0.39 3.26
CA VAL A 59 -1.91 -0.79 3.41
C VAL A 59 -1.97 -2.31 3.32
N ARG A 60 -2.58 -2.95 4.31
CA ARG A 60 -2.66 -4.41 4.38
C ARG A 60 -4.04 -4.90 4.73
N ASP A 61 -4.30 -6.12 4.28
CA ASP A 61 -5.47 -6.90 4.65
C ASP A 61 -5.39 -7.31 6.14
N PRO A 62 -6.54 -7.58 6.79
CA PRO A 62 -6.64 -7.96 8.20
C PRO A 62 -6.22 -9.41 8.50
N ASP A 63 -5.46 -10.07 7.61
CA ASP A 63 -5.06 -11.47 7.75
C ASP A 63 -3.57 -11.63 8.14
N ASP A 64 -3.15 -12.87 8.36
CA ASP A 64 -1.77 -13.15 8.78
C ASP A 64 -0.74 -12.91 7.66
N ALA A 65 -1.15 -13.02 6.39
CA ALA A 65 -0.30 -12.72 5.25
C ALA A 65 0.01 -11.21 5.19
N GLY A 66 -1.02 -10.37 5.32
CA GLY A 66 -0.92 -8.93 5.41
C GLY A 66 -0.06 -8.49 6.60
N LYS A 67 -0.25 -9.09 7.78
CA LYS A 67 0.61 -8.82 8.96
C LYS A 67 2.07 -9.12 8.68
N ALA A 68 2.36 -10.30 8.11
CA ALA A 68 3.71 -10.71 7.78
C ALA A 68 4.34 -9.80 6.71
N PHE A 69 3.55 -9.39 5.72
CA PHE A 69 3.96 -8.43 4.69
C PHE A 69 4.33 -7.08 5.32
N ALA A 70 3.43 -6.46 6.07
CA ALA A 70 3.69 -5.15 6.67
C ALA A 70 4.88 -5.17 7.63
N LYS A 71 5.06 -6.26 8.40
CA LYS A 71 6.26 -6.44 9.22
C LYS A 71 7.53 -6.47 8.36
N LYS A 72 7.54 -7.25 7.27
CA LYS A 72 8.69 -7.36 6.36
C LYS A 72 9.05 -6.02 5.73
N VAL A 73 8.06 -5.25 5.28
CA VAL A 73 8.30 -3.89 4.75
C VAL A 73 8.89 -3.01 5.84
N ARG A 74 8.30 -2.99 7.04
CA ARG A 74 8.78 -2.16 8.15
C ARG A 74 10.16 -2.52 8.68
N ASP A 75 10.54 -3.80 8.61
CA ASP A 75 11.90 -4.23 8.96
C ASP A 75 12.96 -3.62 8.01
N GLN A 76 12.56 -3.16 6.82
CA GLN A 76 13.44 -2.54 5.81
C GLN A 76 13.20 -1.04 5.61
N VAL A 77 11.97 -0.59 5.80
CA VAL A 77 11.50 0.80 5.67
C VAL A 77 10.95 1.21 7.03
N SER A 78 11.84 1.53 7.97
CA SER A 78 11.49 1.69 9.38
C SER A 78 10.54 2.86 9.67
N TRP A 79 10.47 3.83 8.75
CA TRP A 79 9.57 4.99 8.83
C TRP A 79 8.19 4.74 8.22
N ALA A 80 7.95 3.57 7.63
CA ALA A 80 6.65 3.24 7.07
C ALA A 80 5.59 3.10 8.17
N ARG A 81 4.46 3.79 8.00
CA ARG A 81 3.25 3.55 8.80
C ARG A 81 2.43 2.41 8.20
N VAL A 82 1.61 1.76 9.02
CA VAL A 82 0.76 0.64 8.59
C VAL A 82 -0.69 1.02 8.82
N ILE A 83 -1.50 0.86 7.77
CA ILE A 83 -2.96 0.88 7.85
C ILE A 83 -3.43 -0.55 7.63
N GLU A 84 -4.19 -1.07 8.59
CA GLU A 84 -4.91 -2.33 8.45
C GLU A 84 -6.34 -2.04 7.98
N MET A 85 -6.78 -2.75 6.95
CA MET A 85 -8.17 -2.71 6.50
C MET A 85 -9.11 -3.43 7.49
N PRO A 86 -10.40 -3.09 7.54
CA PRO A 86 -11.38 -3.79 8.38
C PRO A 86 -11.44 -5.29 8.10
N GLU A 87 -11.90 -6.05 9.09
CA GLU A 87 -12.09 -7.50 8.94
C GLU A 87 -12.97 -7.84 7.73
N GLY A 88 -12.46 -8.70 6.84
CA GLY A 88 -13.14 -9.11 5.62
C GLY A 88 -13.09 -8.10 4.47
N GLU A 89 -12.39 -6.98 4.63
CA GLU A 89 -12.31 -5.92 3.64
C GLU A 89 -10.87 -5.72 3.12
N ASP A 90 -10.78 -5.29 1.88
CA ASP A 90 -9.60 -4.78 1.21
C ASP A 90 -9.95 -3.45 0.51
N PRO A 91 -8.97 -2.70 -0.05
CA PRO A 91 -9.29 -1.43 -0.74
C PRO A 91 -10.35 -1.58 -1.83
N ASN A 92 -10.34 -2.68 -2.58
CA ASN A 92 -11.33 -2.91 -3.63
C ASN A 92 -12.73 -3.14 -3.06
N SER A 93 -12.89 -3.99 -2.05
CA SER A 93 -14.21 -4.25 -1.47
C SER A 93 -14.76 -2.99 -0.80
N ILE A 94 -13.92 -2.17 -0.17
CA ILE A 94 -14.35 -0.90 0.40
C ILE A 94 -14.82 0.06 -0.70
N TYR A 95 -14.04 0.19 -1.76
CA TYR A 95 -14.39 1.05 -2.90
C TYR A 95 -15.72 0.63 -3.54
N VAL A 96 -15.94 -0.68 -3.74
CA VAL A 96 -17.16 -1.21 -4.37
C VAL A 96 -18.37 -1.10 -3.45
N ASN A 97 -18.23 -1.40 -2.16
CA ASN A 97 -19.35 -1.50 -1.23
C ASN A 97 -19.74 -0.15 -0.63
N TYR A 98 -18.78 0.75 -0.41
CA TYR A 98 -18.97 1.99 0.33
C TYR A 98 -18.56 3.26 -0.43
N GLY A 99 -17.87 3.11 -1.57
CA GLY A 99 -17.48 4.21 -2.44
C GLY A 99 -16.08 4.78 -2.17
N PRO A 100 -15.61 5.69 -3.04
CA PRO A 100 -14.26 6.25 -2.99
C PRO A 100 -13.99 7.06 -1.72
N ASP A 101 -14.96 7.86 -1.27
CA ASP A 101 -14.82 8.72 -0.08
C ASP A 101 -14.58 7.91 1.19
N GLU A 102 -15.24 6.75 1.32
CA GLU A 102 -15.04 5.87 2.48
C GLU A 102 -13.65 5.23 2.46
N LEU A 103 -13.15 4.86 1.28
CA LEU A 103 -11.78 4.37 1.15
C LEU A 103 -10.77 5.46 1.53
N GLU A 104 -10.95 6.68 1.02
CA GLU A 104 -10.06 7.82 1.32
C GLU A 104 -10.03 8.14 2.82
N ASN A 105 -11.18 8.20 3.49
CA ASN A 105 -11.29 8.46 4.93
C ASN A 105 -10.53 7.44 5.80
N ARG A 106 -10.30 6.24 5.29
CA ARG A 106 -9.55 5.18 6.00
C ARG A 106 -8.04 5.30 5.82
N LEU A 107 -7.59 6.13 4.88
CA LEU A 107 -6.16 6.34 4.59
C LEU A 107 -5.54 7.48 5.42
N THR A 108 -6.39 8.34 6.00
CA THR A 108 -6.03 9.47 6.89
C THR A 108 -5.98 9.08 8.36
#